data_AF-A0A7J2NNW5-F1
#
_entry.id   AF-A0A7J2NNW5-F1
#
_cell.length_a   1.000
_cell.length_b   1.000
_cell.length_c   1.000
_cell.angle_alpha   90.00
_cell.angle_beta   90.00
_cell.angle_gamma   90.00
#
_symmetry.space_group_name_H-M   'P 1'
#
loop_
_entity.id
_entity.type
_entity.pdbx_description
1 polymer ?
#
loop_
_entity_poly.entity_id
_entity_poly.type
_entity_poly.pdbx_seq_one_letter_code
_entity_poly.pdbx_strand_id
1 'polypeptide(L)' 'MVRKSVVVLVFVQVVGAIFYCVLLAAYVLPFPSMQVLIGEPVFRSLLSVFGGLFLVSTLVSMIAFGVSKRRERANGQVQ' A
#
# COMPACT_ATOMS: atom_id res chain seq x y z
N MET A 1 -17.35 10.07 -11.74
CA MET A 1 -15.90 9.78 -11.72
C MET A 1 -15.37 9.49 -10.30
N VAL A 2 -15.80 10.26 -9.29
CA VAL A 2 -15.35 10.17 -7.87
C VAL A 2 -15.41 8.76 -7.24
N ARG A 3 -16.47 7.97 -7.50
CA ARG A 3 -16.62 6.63 -6.91
C ARG A 3 -15.48 5.66 -7.24
N LYS A 4 -14.91 5.73 -8.45
CA LYS A 4 -13.82 4.81 -8.85
C LYS A 4 -12.52 5.13 -8.11
N SER A 5 -12.23 6.41 -7.90
CA SER A 5 -11.04 6.85 -7.15
C SER A 5 -11.12 6.51 -5.67
N VAL A 6 -12.31 6.60 -5.07
CA VAL A 6 -12.53 6.20 -3.66
C VAL A 6 -12.28 4.70 -3.47
N VAL A 7 -12.76 3.85 -4.37
CA VAL A 7 -12.51 2.40 -4.31
C VAL A 7 -11.02 2.06 -4.37
N VAL A 8 -10.27 2.74 -5.24
CA VAL A 8 -8.81 2.55 -5.34
C VAL A 8 -8.10 2.99 -4.05
N LEU A 9 -8.51 4.11 -3.45
CA LEU A 9 -7.94 4.57 -2.18
C LEU A 9 -8.23 3.62 -1.02
N VAL A 10 -9.46 3.13 -0.92
CA VAL A 10 -9.86 2.14 0.11
C VAL A 10 -9.08 0.84 -0.08
N PHE A 11 -8.91 0.39 -1.33
CA PHE A 11 -8.12 -0.81 -1.63
C PHE A 11 -6.66 -0.66 -1.20
N VAL A 12 -6.01 0.49 -1.49
CA VAL A 12 -4.65 0.78 -1.02
C VAL A 12 -4.57 0.77 0.51
N GLN A 13 -5.55 1.36 1.21
CA GLN A 13 -5.57 1.36 2.67
C GLN A 13 -5.71 -0.05 3.25
N VAL A 14 -6.60 -0.89 2.69
CA VAL A 14 -6.78 -2.27 3.16
C VAL A 14 -5.49 -3.08 2.99
N VAL A 15 -4.83 -2.98 1.83
CA VAL A 15 -3.55 -3.67 1.58
C VAL A 15 -2.45 -3.15 2.52
N GLY A 16 -2.41 -1.83 2.76
CA GLY A 16 -1.46 -1.23 3.71
C GLY A 16 -1.69 -1.66 5.16
N ALA A 17 -2.95 -1.77 5.59
CA ALA A 17 -3.32 -2.26 6.91
C ALA A 17 -2.89 -3.72 7.11
N ILE A 18 -3.11 -4.58 6.11
CA ILE A 18 -2.66 -5.97 6.13
C ILE A 18 -1.13 -6.03 6.24
N PHE A 19 -0.40 -5.25 5.44
CA PHE A 19 1.06 -5.18 5.50
C PHE A 19 1.55 -4.72 6.89
N TYR A 20 0.93 -3.70 7.46
CA TYR A 20 1.26 -3.20 8.80
C TYR A 20 1.01 -4.25 9.88
N CYS A 21 -0.11 -4.98 9.82
CA CYS A 21 -0.40 -6.06 10.77
C CYS A 21 0.63 -7.20 10.68
N VAL A 22 1.07 -7.58 9.47
CA VAL A 22 2.10 -8.60 9.28
C VAL A 22 3.46 -8.13 9.84
N LEU A 23 3.81 -6.86 9.61
CA LEU A 23 5.05 -6.26 10.12
C LEU A 23 5.02 -6.17 11.66
N LEU A 24 3.88 -5.75 12.22
CA LEU A 24 3.68 -5.68 13.67
C LEU A 24 3.74 -7.08 14.29
N ALA A 25 3.11 -8.08 13.67
CA ALA A 25 3.19 -9.46 14.13
C ALA A 25 4.64 -9.96 14.14
N ALA A 26 5.43 -9.67 13.10
CA ALA A 26 6.85 -10.02 13.05
C ALA A 26 7.71 -9.32 14.13
N TYR A 27 7.27 -8.16 14.63
CA TYR A 27 7.98 -7.36 15.64
C TYR A 27 7.53 -7.63 17.08
N VAL A 28 6.25 -7.92 17.27
CA VAL A 28 5.59 -8.00 18.58
C VAL A 28 5.44 -9.42 19.08
N LEU A 29 5.36 -10.43 18.21
CA LEU A 29 5.29 -11.83 18.66
C LEU A 29 6.57 -12.19 19.41
N PRO A 30 6.49 -12.38 20.74
CA PRO A 30 7.65 -12.72 21.53
C PRO A 30 7.88 -14.22 21.37
N PHE A 31 8.78 -14.59 20.47
CA PHE A 31 9.38 -15.92 20.53
C PHE A 31 10.41 -15.94 21.68
N PRO A 32 10.62 -17.11 22.32
CA PRO A 32 11.56 -17.25 23.44
C PRO A 32 13.01 -16.91 23.09
N SER A 33 13.34 -16.77 21.80
CA SER A 33 14.57 -16.16 21.33
C SER A 33 14.34 -14.67 21.08
N MET A 34 15.17 -13.79 21.65
CA MET A 34 15.19 -12.35 21.35
C MET A 34 15.61 -12.02 19.89
N GLN A 35 15.23 -12.84 18.92
CA GLN A 35 15.50 -12.62 17.51
C GLN A 35 14.26 -12.01 16.86
N VAL A 36 14.45 -10.85 16.23
CA VAL A 36 13.43 -10.20 15.42
C VAL A 36 13.11 -11.12 14.24
N LEU A 37 11.85 -11.56 14.10
CA LEU A 37 11.41 -12.52 13.08
C LEU A 37 11.48 -11.98 11.64
N ILE A 38 11.91 -10.73 11.46
CA ILE A 38 12.20 -10.14 10.14
C ILE A 38 13.23 -10.98 9.35
N GLY A 39 14.15 -11.65 10.04
CA GLY A 39 15.13 -12.55 9.42
C GLY A 39 14.56 -13.90 9.01
N GLU A 40 13.38 -14.26 9.50
CA GLU A 40 12.80 -15.58 9.30
C GLU A 40 12.18 -15.68 7.91
N PRO A 41 12.49 -16.75 7.14
CA PRO A 41 12.17 -16.82 5.72
C PRO A 41 10.67 -16.66 5.42
N VAL A 42 9.81 -17.12 6.33
CA VAL A 42 8.34 -17.01 6.21
C VAL A 42 7.89 -15.55 6.32
N PHE A 43 8.29 -14.84 7.37
CA PHE A 43 7.92 -13.43 7.56
C PHE A 43 8.57 -12.54 6.51
N ARG A 44 9.82 -12.80 6.13
CA ARG A 44 10.49 -12.08 5.05
C ARG A 44 9.76 -12.21 3.71
N SER A 45 9.29 -13.42 3.39
CA SER A 45 8.50 -13.66 2.17
C SER A 45 7.16 -12.93 2.22
N LEU A 46 6.44 -12.99 3.36
CA LEU A 46 5.17 -12.28 3.57
C LEU A 46 5.35 -10.77 3.48
N LEU A 47 6.35 -10.18 4.13
CA LEU A 47 6.66 -8.75 4.05
C LEU A 47 7.01 -8.34 2.61
N SER A 48 7.76 -9.15 1.88
CA SER A 48 8.13 -8.85 0.49
C SER A 48 6.93 -8.86 -0.43
N VAL A 49 6.03 -9.86 -0.30
CA VAL A 49 4.83 -9.98 -1.13
C VAL A 49 3.83 -8.87 -0.81
N PHE A 50 3.46 -8.69 0.47
CA PHE A 50 2.47 -7.68 0.86
C PHE A 50 3.02 -6.26 0.71
N GLY A 51 4.30 -6.04 1.02
CA GLY A 51 4.96 -4.75 0.80
C GLY A 51 5.04 -4.40 -0.69
N GLY A 52 5.38 -5.36 -1.54
CA GLY A 52 5.37 -5.19 -3.00
C GLY A 52 3.98 -4.85 -3.55
N LEU A 53 2.95 -5.60 -3.12
CA LEU A 53 1.55 -5.34 -3.47
C LEU A 53 1.10 -3.94 -3.04
N PHE A 54 1.46 -3.51 -1.83
CA PHE A 54 1.15 -2.18 -1.33
C PHE A 54 1.83 -1.09 -2.17
N LEU A 55 3.09 -1.28 -2.54
CA LEU A 55 3.87 -0.32 -3.31
C LEU A 55 3.31 -0.17 -4.73
N VAL A 56 3.01 -1.28 -5.41
CA VAL A 56 2.37 -1.27 -6.75
C VAL A 56 1.00 -0.60 -6.69
N SER A 57 0.18 -0.95 -5.70
CA SER A 57 -1.16 -0.38 -5.51
C SER A 57 -1.08 1.14 -5.27
N THR A 58 -0.12 1.58 -4.47
CA THR A 58 0.14 3.01 -4.21
C THR A 58 0.58 3.73 -5.49
N LEU A 59 1.46 3.12 -6.29
CA LEU A 59 1.94 3.70 -7.54
C LEU A 59 0.79 3.89 -8.55
N VAL A 60 -0.07 2.87 -8.69
CA VAL A 60 -1.26 2.93 -9.55
C VAL A 60 -2.20 4.05 -9.09
N SER A 61 -2.44 4.17 -7.78
CA SER A 61 -3.24 5.24 -7.21
C SER A 61 -2.65 6.62 -7.49
N MET A 62 -1.33 6.77 -7.35
CA MET A 62 -0.63 8.03 -7.61
C MET A 62 -0.69 8.44 -9.09
N ILE A 63 -0.54 7.48 -10.00
CA ILE A 63 -0.70 7.71 -11.45
C ILE A 63 -2.14 8.10 -11.78
N ALA A 64 -3.13 7.37 -11.25
CA ALA A 64 -4.54 7.67 -11.47
C ALA A 64 -4.93 9.07 -10.95
N PHE A 65 -4.39 9.47 -9.80
CA PHE A 65 -4.60 10.79 -9.22
C PHE A 65 -3.87 11.89 -10.01
N GLY A 66 -2.62 11.64 -10.41
CA GLY A 66 -1.83 12.57 -11.21
C GLY A 66 -2.42 12.83 -12.59
N VAL A 67 -2.95 11.80 -13.26
CA VAL A 67 -3.66 11.93 -14.54
C VAL A 67 -4.96 12.70 -14.37
N SER A 68 -5.73 12.44 -13.31
CA SER A 68 -6.96 13.21 -13.02
C SER A 68 -6.67 14.69 -12.82
N LYS A 69 -5.61 15.02 -12.07
CA LYS A 69 -5.22 16.41 -11.78
C LYS A 69 -4.70 17.16 -13.02
N ARG A 70 -4.01 16.48 -13.95
CA ARG A 70 -3.62 17.08 -15.24
C ARG A 70 -4.83 17.37 -16.12
N ARG A 71 -5.84 16.49 -16.08
CA ARG A 71 -7.07 16.65 -16.87
C ARG A 71 -7.89 17.86 -16.41
N GLU A 72 -7.94 18.14 -15.11
CA GLU A 72 -8.60 19.34 -14.59
C GLU A 72 -7.88 20.63 -15.01
N ARG A 73 -6.55 20.66 -15.01
CA ARG A 73 -5.78 21.84 -15.48
C ARG A 73 -5.93 22.10 -16.97
N ALA A 74 -6.02 21.04 -17.77
CA ALA A 74 -6.25 21.18 -19.21
C ALA A 74 -7.66 21.68 -19.54
N ASN A 75 -8.67 21.35 -18.72
CA ASN A 75 -10.05 21.74 -18.94
C ASN A 75 -10.39 23.12 -18.35
N GLY A 76 -9.70 23.55 -17.28
CA GLY A 76 -9.83 24.89 -16.69
C GLY A 76 -9.04 26.00 -17.38
N GLN A 77 -8.26 25.67 -18.42
CA GLN A 77 -7.61 26.65 -19.31
C GLN A 77 -8.42 26.92 -20.59
N VAL A 78 -9.58 26.27 -20.75
CA VAL A 78 -10.49 26.41 -21.90
C VAL A 78 -11.78 27.15 -21.51
N GLN A 79 -11.86 27.70 -20.29
CA GLN A 79 -12.92 28.60 -19.86
C GLN A 79 -12.40 30.03 -19.70
#